data_AF-A0A139RNM9-F1
#
_entry.id   AF-A0A139RNM9-F1
#
_cell.length_a   1.000
_cell.length_b   1.000
_cell.length_c   1.000
_cell.angle_alpha   90.00
_cell.angle_beta   90.00
_cell.angle_gamma   90.00
#
_symmetry.space_group_name_H-M   'P 1'
#
loop_
_entity.id
_entity.type
_entity.pdbx_description
1 polymer ?
#
loop_
_entity_poly.entity_id
_entity_poly.type
_entity_poly.pdbx_seq_one_letter_code
_entity_poly.pdbx_strand_id
1 'polypeptide(L)'
;MPEEEQEKLKEWMYDLLYTLYENEEGYTESLYDGVGWTEEVKTFLRYNANKALMNLGQDPLFPDSADDVNPIVMNGISTGTSNHDFFSQVGNGYLLGEVEAMQDEDYLYGLD
;
A
#
# COMPACT_ATOMS: atom_id res chain seq x y z
N MET A 1 23.15 2.38 23.83
CA MET A 1 22.50 1.35 24.65
C MET A 1 23.36 0.09 24.62
N PRO A 2 23.43 -0.68 25.71
CA PRO A 2 24.01 -2.02 25.69
C PRO A 2 23.30 -2.90 24.65
N GLU A 3 24.04 -3.78 23.99
CA GLU A 3 23.53 -4.70 22.96
C GLU A 3 22.39 -5.58 23.51
N GLU A 4 22.52 -6.04 24.75
CA GLU A 4 21.51 -6.83 25.46
C GLU A 4 20.19 -6.08 25.67
N GLU A 5 20.22 -4.76 25.88
CA GLU A 5 19.00 -3.96 26.02
C GLU A 5 18.32 -3.72 24.67
N GLN A 6 19.10 -3.62 23.58
CA GLN A 6 18.57 -3.48 22.22
C GLN A 6 17.85 -4.75 21.79
N GLU A 7 18.42 -5.92 22.09
CA GLU A 7 17.82 -7.22 21.78
C GLU A 7 16.51 -7.43 22.55
N LYS A 8 16.48 -7.13 23.86
CA LYS A 8 15.24 -7.19 24.67
C LYS A 8 14.14 -6.27 24.15
N LEU A 9 14.48 -5.07 23.71
CA LEU A 9 13.50 -4.15 23.12
C LEU A 9 13.01 -4.65 21.76
N LYS A 10 13.89 -5.25 20.96
CA LYS A 10 13.52 -5.86 19.68
C LYS A 10 12.53 -7.00 19.89
N GLU A 11 12.84 -7.94 20.77
CA GLU A 11 11.94 -9.05 21.13
C GLU A 11 10.59 -8.54 21.63
N TRP A 12 10.60 -7.63 22.61
CA TRP A 12 9.37 -7.03 23.15
C TRP A 12 8.51 -6.37 22.08
N MET A 13 9.13 -5.68 21.12
CA MET A 13 8.43 -5.02 20.03
C MET A 13 7.77 -6.04 19.08
N TYR A 14 8.46 -7.13 18.71
CA TYR A 14 7.86 -8.18 17.89
C TYR A 14 6.71 -8.89 18.63
N ASP A 15 6.89 -9.19 19.92
CA ASP A 15 5.83 -9.80 20.75
C ASP A 15 4.60 -8.89 20.87
N LEU A 16 4.82 -7.58 21.07
CA LEU A 16 3.75 -6.59 21.11
C LEU A 16 3.02 -6.52 19.77
N LEU A 17 3.75 -6.51 18.65
CA LEU A 17 3.15 -6.47 17.32
C LEU A 17 2.29 -7.70 17.07
N TYR A 18 2.75 -8.90 17.44
CA TYR A 18 1.97 -10.13 17.33
C TYR A 18 0.69 -10.07 18.17
N THR A 19 0.80 -9.63 19.42
CA THR A 19 -0.36 -9.51 20.33
C THR A 19 -1.42 -8.56 19.76
N LEU A 20 -0.98 -7.41 19.23
CA LEU A 20 -1.88 -6.44 18.61
C LEU A 20 -2.48 -6.98 17.31
N TYR A 21 -1.69 -7.69 16.51
CA TYR A 21 -2.17 -8.31 15.27
C TYR A 21 -3.28 -9.33 15.53
N GLU A 22 -3.12 -10.22 16.52
CA GLU A 22 -4.17 -11.19 16.90
C GLU A 22 -5.45 -10.50 17.37
N ASN A 23 -5.32 -9.40 18.11
CA ASN A 23 -6.49 -8.62 18.54
C ASN A 23 -7.20 -7.95 17.36
N GLU A 24 -6.43 -7.36 16.45
CA GLU A 24 -6.96 -6.68 15.26
C GLU A 24 -7.58 -7.67 14.28
N GLU A 25 -7.08 -8.91 14.22
CA GLU A 25 -7.66 -9.99 13.42
C GLU A 25 -9.09 -10.31 13.86
N GLY A 26 -9.29 -10.56 15.16
CA GLY A 26 -10.62 -10.82 15.71
C GLY A 26 -11.55 -9.60 15.60
N TYR A 27 -11.00 -8.40 15.72
CA TYR A 27 -11.77 -7.18 15.49
C TYR A 27 -12.22 -7.05 14.02
N THR A 28 -11.33 -7.36 13.08
CA THR A 28 -11.61 -7.33 11.64
C THR A 28 -12.69 -8.32 11.27
N GLU A 29 -12.59 -9.56 11.75
CA GLU A 29 -13.62 -10.59 11.55
C GLU A 29 -14.99 -10.12 12.06
N SER A 30 -15.02 -9.54 13.26
CA SER A 30 -16.28 -9.05 13.85
C SER A 30 -16.99 -7.97 13.03
N LEU A 31 -16.25 -7.20 12.22
CA LEU A 31 -16.80 -6.12 11.40
C LEU A 31 -17.05 -6.54 9.95
N TYR A 32 -16.11 -7.26 9.35
CA TYR A 32 -16.04 -7.46 7.91
C TYR A 32 -16.52 -8.83 7.43
N ASP A 33 -16.77 -9.79 8.33
CA ASP A 33 -17.28 -11.12 7.94
C ASP A 33 -18.63 -11.02 7.23
N GLY A 34 -19.48 -10.08 7.66
CA GLY A 34 -20.79 -9.85 7.05
C GLY A 34 -20.73 -9.32 5.60
N VAL A 35 -19.63 -8.69 5.20
CA VAL A 35 -19.43 -8.16 3.84
C VAL A 35 -18.46 -9.00 3.00
N GLY A 36 -17.78 -9.97 3.62
CA GLY A 36 -16.84 -10.87 2.95
C GLY A 36 -15.49 -10.23 2.59
N TRP A 37 -15.11 -9.13 3.25
CA TRP A 37 -13.85 -8.41 2.99
C TRP A 37 -12.75 -8.69 4.02
N THR A 38 -13.03 -9.58 4.98
CA THR A 38 -12.12 -9.91 6.08
C THR A 38 -10.71 -10.23 5.61
N GLU A 39 -10.54 -11.10 4.61
CA GLU A 39 -9.21 -11.48 4.13
C GLU A 39 -8.47 -10.32 3.43
N GLU A 40 -9.17 -9.49 2.66
CA GLU A 40 -8.57 -8.29 2.03
C GLU A 40 -8.08 -7.30 3.09
N VAL A 41 -8.86 -7.11 4.16
CA VAL A 41 -8.47 -6.24 5.27
C VAL A 41 -7.30 -6.83 6.06
N LYS A 42 -7.28 -8.15 6.30
CA LYS A 42 -6.14 -8.82 6.97
C LYS A 42 -4.84 -8.69 6.16
N THR A 43 -4.89 -8.82 4.83
CA THR A 43 -3.73 -8.56 3.95
C THR A 43 -3.24 -7.12 4.09
N PHE A 44 -4.17 -6.15 4.15
CA PHE A 44 -3.82 -4.76 4.39
C PHE A 44 -3.21 -4.53 5.78
N LEU A 45 -3.68 -5.21 6.83
CA LEU A 45 -3.10 -5.14 8.17
C LEU A 45 -1.65 -5.64 8.19
N ARG A 46 -1.36 -6.79 7.56
CA ARG A 46 0.00 -7.35 7.46
C ARG A 46 0.94 -6.42 6.70
N TYR A 47 0.46 -5.82 5.60
CA TYR A 47 1.20 -4.78 4.87
C TYR A 47 1.56 -3.59 5.76
N ASN A 48 0.60 -3.05 6.54
CA ASN A 48 0.85 -1.92 7.42
C ASN A 48 1.74 -2.27 8.62
N ALA A 49 1.64 -3.49 9.14
CA ALA A 49 2.54 -4.00 10.17
C ALA A 49 3.99 -4.03 9.68
N ASN A 50 4.23 -4.50 8.45
CA ASN A 50 5.54 -4.45 7.81
C ASN A 50 6.02 -2.99 7.64
N LYS A 51 5.15 -2.06 7.25
CA LYS A 51 5.50 -0.63 7.16
C LYS A 51 5.85 -0.02 8.52
N ALA A 52 5.15 -0.39 9.59
CA ALA A 52 5.46 0.04 10.94
C ALA A 52 6.85 -0.46 11.39
N LEU A 53 7.18 -1.73 11.11
CA LEU A 53 8.50 -2.30 11.38
C LEU A 53 9.61 -1.58 10.59
N MET A 54 9.38 -1.30 9.30
CA MET A 54 10.32 -0.54 8.47
C MET A 54 10.58 0.87 9.01
N ASN A 55 9.53 1.56 9.50
CA ASN A 55 9.68 2.88 10.13
C ASN A 55 10.54 2.84 11.40
N LEU A 56 10.57 1.70 12.09
CA LEU A 56 11.39 1.45 13.27
C LEU A 56 12.79 0.89 12.90
N GLY A 57 13.09 0.73 11.61
CA GLY A 57 14.37 0.20 11.11
C GLY A 57 14.52 -1.30 11.28
N GLN A 58 13.41 -2.04 11.34
CA GLN A 58 13.37 -3.47 11.62
C GLN A 58 12.93 -4.27 10.38
N ASP A 59 13.27 -5.55 10.37
CA ASP A 59 12.92 -6.45 9.27
C ASP A 59 11.42 -6.75 9.26
N PRO A 60 10.79 -6.88 8.06
CA PRO A 60 9.39 -7.23 7.94
C PRO A 60 9.11 -8.61 8.54
N LEU A 61 7.92 -8.75 9.12
CA LEU A 61 7.47 -9.96 9.80
C LEU A 61 6.64 -10.86 8.89
N PHE A 62 5.83 -10.26 8.03
CA PHE A 62 4.91 -10.96 7.15
C PHE A 62 5.44 -10.98 5.71
N PRO A 63 5.08 -12.00 4.90
CA PRO A 63 5.48 -12.06 3.49
C PRO A 63 4.71 -11.06 2.62
N ASP A 64 3.55 -10.57 3.08
CA ASP A 64 2.68 -9.69 2.29
C ASP A 64 3.35 -8.35 1.96
N SER A 65 3.17 -7.95 0.71
CA SER A 65 3.76 -6.79 0.08
C SER A 65 2.68 -5.82 -0.43
N ALA A 66 3.10 -4.71 -1.03
CA ALA A 66 2.17 -3.77 -1.67
C ALA A 66 1.39 -4.41 -2.83
N ASP A 67 1.96 -5.42 -3.48
CA ASP A 67 1.37 -6.09 -4.65
C ASP A 67 0.21 -7.01 -4.25
N ASP A 68 0.17 -7.45 -2.99
CA ASP A 68 -0.89 -8.29 -2.44
C ASP A 68 -2.12 -7.47 -1.99
N VAL A 69 -1.96 -6.15 -1.84
CA VAL A 69 -3.05 -5.24 -1.47
C VAL A 69 -3.79 -4.77 -2.73
N ASN A 70 -5.11 -4.70 -2.64
CA ASN A 70 -5.95 -4.19 -3.72
C ASN A 70 -5.43 -2.82 -4.25
N PRO A 71 -5.08 -2.71 -5.54
CA PRO A 71 -4.55 -1.48 -6.12
C PRO A 71 -5.46 -0.27 -5.96
N ILE A 72 -6.78 -0.46 -5.88
CA ILE A 72 -7.73 0.64 -5.64
C ILE A 72 -7.51 1.26 -4.26
N VAL A 73 -7.28 0.42 -3.24
CA VAL A 73 -7.01 0.88 -1.87
C VAL A 73 -5.66 1.60 -1.82
N MET A 74 -4.63 1.01 -2.45
CA MET A 74 -3.28 1.61 -2.52
C MET A 74 -3.28 2.96 -3.25
N ASN A 75 -4.02 3.08 -4.35
CA ASN A 75 -4.20 4.34 -5.05
C ASN A 75 -4.99 5.35 -4.23
N GLY A 76 -5.99 4.90 -3.46
CA GLY A 76 -6.79 5.75 -2.59
C GLY A 76 -6.00 6.42 -1.45
N ILE A 77 -4.94 5.78 -0.97
CA ILE A 77 -4.06 6.33 0.08
C ILE A 77 -2.81 7.03 -0.48
N SER A 78 -2.56 6.95 -1.80
CA SER A 78 -1.38 7.54 -2.43
C SER A 78 -1.53 9.07 -2.52
N THR A 79 -0.72 9.80 -1.76
CA THR A 79 -0.71 11.26 -1.75
C THR A 79 0.15 11.88 -2.87
N GLY A 80 0.76 11.06 -3.75
CA GLY A 80 1.70 11.51 -4.77
C GLY A 80 1.11 12.41 -5.86
N THR A 81 -0.21 12.39 -6.06
CA THR A 81 -0.91 13.19 -7.07
C THR A 81 -1.94 14.16 -6.48
N SER A 82 -2.06 14.23 -5.15
CA SER A 82 -3.08 15.04 -4.47
C SER A 82 -2.51 16.40 -4.04
N ASN A 83 -2.37 17.33 -4.99
CA ASN A 83 -2.48 18.75 -4.66
C ASN A 83 -3.96 19.02 -4.35
N HIS A 84 -4.27 19.17 -3.06
CA HIS A 84 -5.62 19.34 -2.56
C HIS A 84 -6.09 20.78 -2.81
N ASP A 85 -7.03 21.01 -3.73
CA ASP A 85 -7.90 22.19 -3.70
C ASP A 85 -9.36 21.74 -3.70
N PHE A 86 -10.05 22.07 -2.62
CA PHE A 86 -11.35 21.54 -2.17
C PHE A 86 -12.51 21.85 -3.15
N PHE A 87 -12.27 22.61 -4.22
CA PHE A 87 -13.28 23.02 -5.20
C PHE A 87 -12.91 22.83 -6.68
N SER A 88 -11.78 22.20 -7.02
CA SER A 88 -11.43 21.94 -8.43
C SER A 88 -10.84 20.56 -8.63
N GLN A 89 -11.72 19.58 -8.76
CA GLN A 89 -11.35 18.26 -9.27
C GLN A 89 -11.08 18.36 -10.77
N VAL A 90 -9.81 18.52 -11.15
CA VAL A 90 -9.31 18.05 -12.44
C VAL A 90 -8.15 17.10 -12.13
N GLY A 91 -8.42 15.81 -12.21
CA GLY A 91 -7.39 14.79 -12.06
C GLY A 91 -6.34 14.96 -13.14
N ASN A 92 -5.09 15.23 -12.75
CA ASN A 92 -3.93 15.10 -13.65
C ASN A 92 -3.45 13.65 -13.65
N GLY A 93 -4.35 12.73 -14.00
CA GLY A 93 -4.03 11.33 -14.22
C GLY A 93 -4.12 11.04 -15.71
N TYR A 94 -3.09 11.42 -16.48
CA TYR A 94 -2.89 10.83 -17.79
C TYR A 94 -2.00 9.61 -17.61
N LEU A 95 -2.55 8.41 -17.84
CA LEU A 95 -1.72 7.27 -18.24
C LEU A 95 -1.00 7.71 -19.52
N LEU A 96 0.33 7.80 -19.48
CA LEU A 96 1.11 8.03 -20.68
C LEU A 96 0.88 6.79 -21.56
N GLY A 97 0.04 6.93 -22.58
CA GLY A 97 -0.13 5.90 -23.59
C GLY A 97 1.23 5.59 -24.23
N GLU A 98 1.43 4.37 -24.72
CA GLU A 98 2.64 4.04 -25.46
C GLU A 98 2.85 5.08 -26.58
N VAL A 99 3.95 5.82 -26.48
CA VAL A 99 4.31 6.84 -27.46
C VAL A 99 5.23 6.22 -28.49
N GLU A 100 4.78 6.16 -29.73
CA GLU A 100 5.64 5.90 -30.88
C GLU A 100 6.13 7.24 -31.46
N ALA A 101 7.37 7.28 -31.94
CA ALA A 101 7.90 8.46 -32.60
C ALA A 101 7.19 8.65 -33.95
N MET A 102 6.65 9.85 -34.17
CA MET A 102 6.04 10.23 -35.45
C MET A 102 7.02 10.03 -36.60
N GLN A 103 6.57 9.44 -37.70
CA GLN A 103 7.33 9.28 -38.93
C GLN A 103 6.76 10.20 -40.02
N ASP A 104 7.58 10.63 -40.98
CA ASP A 104 7.13 11.53 -42.06
C ASP A 104 5.98 10.92 -42.89
N GLU A 105 5.89 9.59 -42.91
CA GLU A 105 4.87 8.79 -43.58
C GLU A 105 3.47 9.00 -42.99
N ASP A 106 3.37 9.38 -41.70
CA ASP A 106 2.09 9.65 -41.01
C ASP A 106 1.32 10.82 -41.62
N TYR A 107 2.02 11.71 -42.33
CA TYR A 107 1.44 12.86 -43.04
C TYR A 107 0.88 12.51 -44.43
N LEU A 108 1.12 11.30 -44.92
CA LEU A 108 0.65 10.83 -46.22
C LEU A 108 -0.74 10.15 -46.15
N TYR A 109 -1.31 10.04 -44.95
CA TYR A 109 -2.64 9.46 -44.75
C TYR A 109 -3.74 10.35 -45.36
N GLY A 110 -4.40 9.87 -46.40
CA GLY A 110 -5.51 10.56 -47.08
C GLY A 110 -5.12 11.35 -48.35
N LEU A 111 -3.89 11.19 -48.85
CA LEU A 111 -3.51 11.61 -50.19
C LEU A 111 -3.75 10.46 -51.19
N ASP A 112 -5.02 10.28 -51.57
CA ASP A 112 -5.42 9.81 -52.91
C ASP A 112 -5.71 11.03 -53.80
#